data_AF-A0A927Z8N4-F1
#
_entry.id   AF-A0A927Z8N4-F1
#
_cell.length_a   1.000
_cell.length_b   1.000
_cell.length_c   1.000
_cell.angle_alpha   90.00
_cell.angle_beta   90.00
_cell.angle_gamma   90.00
#
_symmetry.space_group_name_H-M   'P 1'
#
loop_
_entity.id
_entity.type
_entity.pdbx_description
1 polymer ?
#
loop_
_entity_poly.entity_id
_entity_poly.type
_entity_poly.pdbx_seq_one_letter_code
_entity_poly.pdbx_strand_id
1 'polypeptide(L)'
;MYIGKKKERFIDKIRWKTVVDCLSMIIGIATIVSAIYIFLFVEERLKWLPLMFLGAAMVNLIEGLKKFYYCKRMSGVFFMLAAAIIVAFAVISYRVLWKPI
;
A
#
# COMPACT_ATOMS: atom_id res chain seq x y z
N MET A 1 -24.50 2.96 32.60
CA MET A 1 -24.16 2.01 31.50
C MET A 1 -23.55 2.66 30.24
N TYR A 2 -23.09 3.93 30.26
CA TYR A 2 -22.52 4.61 29.08
C TYR A 2 -20.98 4.51 28.94
N ILE A 3 -20.28 4.13 30.01
CA ILE A 3 -18.81 4.07 30.03
C ILE A 3 -18.28 2.81 29.32
N GLY A 4 -19.02 1.70 29.37
CA GLY A 4 -18.66 0.43 28.70
C GLY A 4 -18.57 0.55 27.17
N LYS A 5 -19.60 1.12 26.53
CA LYS A 5 -19.66 1.33 25.06
C LYS A 5 -18.56 2.24 24.50
N LYS A 6 -17.98 3.12 25.32
CA LYS A 6 -16.89 4.00 24.90
C LYS A 6 -15.55 3.27 24.96
N LYS A 7 -15.38 2.37 25.94
CA LYS A 7 -14.19 1.52 26.11
C LYS A 7 -14.10 0.44 25.04
N GLU A 8 -15.21 -0.21 24.69
CA GLU A 8 -15.28 -1.20 23.59
C GLU A 8 -14.88 -0.58 22.25
N ARG A 9 -15.44 0.59 21.89
CA ARG A 9 -15.05 1.31 20.66
C ARG A 9 -13.57 1.70 20.62
N PHE A 10 -12.94 1.93 21.76
CA PHE A 10 -11.50 2.20 21.82
C PHE A 10 -10.66 0.93 21.62
N ILE A 11 -11.07 -0.19 22.21
CA ILE A 11 -10.41 -1.49 22.05
C ILE A 11 -10.54 -1.99 20.60
N ASP A 12 -11.72 -1.84 20.00
CA ASP A 12 -11.93 -2.18 18.59
C ASP A 12 -11.08 -1.30 17.67
N LYS A 13 -10.96 0.00 17.96
CA LYS A 13 -10.08 0.91 17.22
C LYS A 13 -8.61 0.50 17.31
N ILE A 14 -8.15 0.03 18.47
CA ILE A 14 -6.79 -0.47 18.69
C ILE A 14 -6.57 -1.79 17.95
N ARG A 15 -7.51 -2.75 18.05
CA ARG A 15 -7.44 -4.02 17.28
C ARG A 15 -7.39 -3.76 15.79
N TRP A 16 -8.26 -2.89 15.26
CA TRP A 16 -8.27 -2.52 13.85
C TRP A 16 -6.94 -1.91 13.41
N LYS A 17 -6.34 -1.05 14.26
CA LYS A 17 -5.02 -0.47 14.01
C LYS A 17 -3.95 -1.55 13.81
N THR A 18 -3.90 -2.50 14.73
CA THR A 18 -2.88 -3.56 14.75
C THR A 18 -3.05 -4.51 13.57
N VAL A 19 -4.30 -4.86 13.22
CA VAL A 19 -4.59 -5.72 12.07
C VAL A 19 -4.14 -5.05 10.76
N VAL A 20 -4.43 -3.75 10.59
CA VAL A 20 -3.97 -2.99 9.41
C VAL A 20 -2.47 -2.88 9.35
N ASP A 21 -1.82 -2.60 10.48
CA ASP A 21 -0.36 -2.51 10.52
C ASP A 21 0.28 -3.82 10.12
N CYS A 22 -0.26 -4.94 10.61
CA CYS A 22 0.22 -6.27 10.25
C CYS A 22 -0.02 -6.57 8.75
N LEU A 23 -1.20 -6.25 8.21
CA LEU A 23 -1.49 -6.42 6.79
C LEU A 23 -0.61 -5.55 5.90
N SER A 24 -0.46 -4.26 6.20
CA SER A 24 0.41 -3.34 5.46
C SER A 24 1.86 -3.81 5.49
N MET A 25 2.34 -4.31 6.63
CA MET A 25 3.68 -4.87 6.75
C MET A 25 3.86 -6.12 5.88
N ILE A 26 2.90 -7.06 5.90
CA ILE A 26 2.96 -8.28 5.08
C ILE A 26 2.96 -7.93 3.58
N ILE A 27 2.07 -7.03 3.16
CA ILE A 27 1.99 -6.60 1.74
C ILE A 27 3.26 -5.84 1.36
N GLY A 28 3.81 -4.99 2.23
CA GLY A 28 5.08 -4.29 2.01
C GLY A 28 6.24 -5.25 1.81
N ILE A 29 6.35 -6.27 2.67
CA ILE A 29 7.37 -7.33 2.54
C ILE A 29 7.19 -8.09 1.23
N ALA A 30 5.96 -8.51 0.90
CA ALA A 30 5.67 -9.20 -0.36
C ALA A 30 6.04 -8.35 -1.59
N THR A 31 5.84 -7.04 -1.51
CA THR A 31 6.20 -6.08 -2.56
C THR A 31 7.72 -6.01 -2.73
N ILE A 32 8.49 -5.96 -1.64
CA ILE A 32 9.96 -5.95 -1.67
C ILE A 32 10.51 -7.26 -2.24
N VAL A 33 9.97 -8.40 -1.81
CA VAL A 33 10.36 -9.72 -2.34
C VAL A 33 10.08 -9.82 -3.84
N SER A 34 8.93 -9.32 -4.28
CA SER A 34 8.58 -9.26 -5.71
C SER A 34 9.55 -8.36 -6.48
N ALA A 35 9.99 -7.23 -5.90
CA ALA A 35 10.99 -6.35 -6.49
C ALA A 35 12.32 -7.06 -6.74
N ILE A 36 12.81 -7.74 -5.71
CA ILE A 36 14.09 -8.47 -5.77
C ILE A 36 14.00 -9.57 -6.83
N TYR A 37 12.86 -10.27 -6.89
CA TYR A 37 12.66 -11.33 -7.87
C TYR A 37 12.62 -10.81 -9.32
N ILE A 38 12.01 -9.64 -9.56
CA ILE A 38 11.99 -8.99 -10.87
C ILE A 38 13.39 -8.51 -11.26
N PHE A 39 14.16 -7.96 -10.32
CA PHE A 39 15.54 -7.53 -10.55
C PHE A 39 16.49 -8.69 -10.88
N LEU A 40 16.25 -9.88 -10.31
CA LEU A 40 17.05 -11.07 -10.60
C LEU A 40 16.72 -11.69 -11.98
N PHE A 41 15.50 -11.50 -12.48
CA PHE A 41 15.03 -12.05 -13.77
C PHE A 41 14.41 -10.96 -14.66
N VAL A 42 15.19 -9.90 -14.89
CA VAL A 42 14.74 -8.70 -15.64
C VAL A 42 14.21 -9.05 -17.03
N GLU A 43 14.90 -9.89 -17.80
CA GLU A 43 14.59 -10.13 -19.22
C GLU A 43 13.25 -10.87 -19.43
N GLU A 44 12.90 -11.83 -18.58
CA GLU A 44 11.65 -12.60 -18.72
C GLU A 44 10.48 -12.00 -17.91
N ARG A 45 10.76 -11.29 -16.82
CA ARG A 45 9.74 -10.91 -15.82
C ARG A 45 9.50 -9.42 -15.67
N LEU A 46 10.11 -8.59 -16.52
CA LEU A 46 9.82 -7.16 -16.63
C LEU A 46 8.31 -6.85 -16.77
N LYS A 47 7.52 -7.75 -17.39
CA LYS A 47 6.05 -7.67 -17.47
C LYS A 47 5.32 -7.67 -16.12
N TRP A 48 5.96 -8.10 -15.03
CA TRP A 48 5.40 -8.18 -13.67
C TRP A 48 5.68 -6.93 -12.83
N LEU A 49 6.51 -6.02 -13.33
CA LEU A 49 6.87 -4.75 -12.71
C LEU A 49 5.66 -3.83 -12.42
N PRO A 50 4.63 -3.74 -13.28
CA PRO A 50 3.40 -3.01 -12.97
C PRO A 50 2.64 -3.59 -11.77
N LEU A 51 2.65 -4.92 -11.61
CA LEU A 51 1.98 -5.61 -10.51
C LEU A 51 2.62 -5.28 -9.16
N MET A 52 3.96 -5.16 -9.13
CA MET A 52 4.71 -4.74 -7.96
C MET A 52 4.37 -3.29 -7.56
N PHE A 53 4.34 -2.37 -8.51
CA PHE A 53 3.96 -0.99 -8.23
C PHE A 53 2.51 -0.88 -7.74
N LEU A 54 1.60 -1.71 -8.26
CA LEU A 54 0.23 -1.80 -7.77
C LEU A 54 0.17 -2.25 -6.30
N GLY A 55 1.00 -3.24 -5.92
CA GLY A 55 1.17 -3.66 -4.52
C GLY A 55 1.69 -2.54 -3.62
N ALA A 56 2.73 -1.84 -4.05
CA ALA A 56 3.27 -0.68 -3.33
C ALA A 56 2.24 0.45 -3.16
N ALA A 57 1.46 0.73 -4.21
CA ALA A 57 0.39 1.71 -4.16
C ALA A 57 -0.71 1.32 -3.17
N MET A 58 -1.09 0.04 -3.11
CA MET A 58 -2.05 -0.46 -2.12
C MET A 58 -1.57 -0.25 -0.68
N VAL A 59 -0.31 -0.56 -0.37
CA VAL A 59 0.26 -0.34 0.97
C VAL A 59 0.18 1.15 1.35
N ASN A 60 0.59 2.03 0.44
CA ASN A 60 0.54 3.47 0.67
C ASN A 60 -0.88 4.00 0.81
N LEU A 61 -1.85 3.44 0.09
CA LEU A 61 -3.25 3.83 0.18
C LEU A 61 -3.86 3.39 1.52
N ILE A 62 -3.54 2.18 1.99
CA ILE A 62 -3.95 1.68 3.32
C ILE A 62 -3.32 2.52 4.44
N GLU A 63 -2.03 2.85 4.35
CA GLU A 63 -1.36 3.72 5.31
C GLU A 63 -1.92 5.16 5.31
N GLY A 64 -2.25 5.68 4.14
CA GLY A 64 -2.88 6.98 3.95
C GLY A 64 -4.25 7.05 4.62
N LEU A 65 -5.12 6.06 4.36
CA LEU A 65 -6.44 5.94 5.00
C LEU A 65 -6.32 5.83 6.52
N LYS A 66 -5.36 5.03 7.01
CA LYS A 66 -5.10 4.91 8.45
C LYS A 66 -4.74 6.26 9.04
N LYS A 67 -3.78 6.99 8.48
CA LYS A 67 -3.35 8.30 8.98
C LYS A 67 -4.47 9.34 8.93
N PHE A 68 -5.35 9.24 7.94
CA PHE A 68 -6.57 10.06 7.84
C PHE A 68 -7.54 9.78 9.00
N TYR A 69 -7.77 8.50 9.33
CA TYR A 69 -8.65 8.07 10.44
C TYR A 69 -8.13 8.46 11.84
N TYR A 70 -6.82 8.62 11.99
CA TYR A 70 -6.16 9.06 13.23
C TYR A 70 -6.00 10.59 13.34
N CYS A 71 -6.72 11.38 12.53
CA CYS A 71 -6.65 12.85 12.50
C CYS A 71 -5.26 13.42 12.17
N LYS A 72 -4.32 12.60 11.67
CA LYS A 72 -3.03 13.05 11.11
C LYS A 72 -3.19 13.34 9.62
N ARG A 73 -4.08 14.30 9.30
CA ARG A 73 -4.50 14.63 7.92
C ARG A 73 -3.31 14.93 7.00
N MET A 74 -2.34 15.72 7.46
CA MET A 74 -1.14 16.09 6.67
C MET A 74 -0.33 14.87 6.21
N SER A 75 -0.11 13.90 7.10
CA SER A 75 0.64 12.69 6.74
C SER A 75 -0.22 11.72 5.94
N GLY A 76 -1.53 11.65 6.16
CA GLY A 76 -2.43 10.81 5.34
C GLY A 76 -2.49 11.26 3.88
N VAL A 77 -2.53 12.58 3.64
CA VAL A 77 -2.53 13.16 2.29
C VAL A 77 -1.23 12.84 1.54
N PHE A 78 -0.07 12.91 2.21
CA PHE A 78 1.21 12.56 1.60
C PHE A 78 1.24 11.12 1.09
N PHE A 79 0.72 10.18 1.88
CA PHE A 79 0.67 8.76 1.51
C PHE A 79 -0.34 8.47 0.39
N MET A 80 -1.46 9.19 0.36
CA MET A 80 -2.40 9.14 -0.77
C MET A 80 -1.79 9.70 -2.07
N LEU A 81 -1.07 10.82 -1.98
CA LEU A 81 -0.33 11.39 -3.12
C LEU A 81 0.76 10.44 -3.63
N ALA A 82 1.55 9.86 -2.71
CA ALA A 82 2.54 8.86 -3.07
C ALA A 82 1.90 7.65 -3.76
N ALA A 83 0.77 7.13 -3.24
CA ALA A 83 0.04 6.05 -3.88
C ALA A 83 -0.42 6.43 -5.31
N ALA A 84 -0.96 7.64 -5.49
CA ALA A 84 -1.40 8.12 -6.81
C ALA A 84 -0.24 8.20 -7.82
N ILE A 85 0.93 8.69 -7.39
CA ILE A 85 2.14 8.75 -8.21
C ILE A 85 2.60 7.33 -8.58
N ILE A 86 2.59 6.40 -7.62
CA ILE A 86 3.01 5.01 -7.87
C ILE A 86 2.05 4.32 -8.84
N VAL A 87 0.73 4.55 -8.74
CA VAL A 87 -0.24 4.04 -9.73
C VAL A 87 0.04 4.63 -11.12
N ALA A 88 0.32 5.93 -11.22
CA ALA A 88 0.68 6.54 -12.49
C ALA A 88 1.94 5.90 -13.09
N PHE A 89 2.97 5.65 -12.27
CA PHE A 89 4.16 4.90 -12.69
C PHE A 89 3.86 3.47 -13.12
N ALA A 90 2.98 2.76 -12.42
CA ALA A 90 2.54 1.42 -12.78
C ALA A 90 1.88 1.39 -14.18
N VAL A 91 1.00 2.36 -14.45
CA VAL A 91 0.30 2.50 -15.73
C VAL A 91 1.29 2.84 -16.85
N ILE A 92 2.22 3.76 -16.62
CA ILE A 92 3.27 4.11 -17.59
C ILE A 92 4.17 2.90 -17.87
N SER A 93 4.60 2.21 -16.81
CA SER A 93 5.40 0.98 -16.93
C SER A 93 4.68 -0.08 -17.75
N TYR A 94 3.39 -0.33 -17.48
CA TYR A 94 2.58 -1.26 -18.28
C TYR A 94 2.50 -0.84 -19.75
N ARG A 95 2.32 0.45 -20.03
CA ARG A 95 2.28 0.98 -21.41
C ARG A 95 3.60 0.82 -22.16
N VAL A 96 4.73 1.04 -21.50
CA VAL A 96 6.07 0.91 -22.08
C VAL A 96 6.43 -0.55 -22.30
N LEU A 97 6.06 -1.43 -21.38
CA LEU A 97 6.37 -2.87 -21.45
C LEU A 97 5.44 -3.68 -22.36
N TRP A 98 4.20 -3.21 -22.55
CA TRP A 98 3.20 -3.91 -23.38
C TRP A 98 3.16 -3.40 -24.83
N LYS A 99 3.92 -2.35 -25.18
CA LYS A 99 4.21 -2.05 -26.58
C LYS A 99 5.50 -2.77 -26.99
N PRO A 100 5.44 -3.98 -27.59
CA PRO A 100 6.50 -4.35 -28.51
C PRO A 100 6.48 -3.30 -29.63
N ILE A 101 7.63 -2.68 -29.87
CA ILE A 101 7.92 -2.07 -31.17
C ILE A 101 7.79 -3.16 -32.24
#